data_AF-A0A921MXV9-F1
#
_entry.id   AF-A0A921MXV9-F1
#
_cell.length_a   1.000
_cell.length_b   1.000
_cell.length_c   1.000
_cell.angle_alpha   90.00
_cell.angle_beta   90.00
_cell.angle_gamma   90.00
#
_symmetry.space_group_name_H-M   'P 1'
#
loop_
_entity.id
_entity.type
_entity.pdbx_description
1 polymer ?
#
loop_
_entity_poly.entity_id
_entity_poly.type
_entity_poly.pdbx_seq_one_letter_code
_entity_poly.pdbx_strand_id
1 'polypeptide(L)' 'MSESQDLHLQELRRGTVVLACLQLLRTPGYGYGLLEDLERHGFATDANT' A
#
# COMPACT_ATOMS: atom_id res chain seq x y z
N MET A 1 -5.02 3.65 23.35
CA MET A 1 -4.17 4.33 22.35
C MET A 1 -4.80 5.69 22.09
N SER A 2 -4.01 6.77 21.94
CA SER A 2 -4.57 8.11 21.64
C SER A 2 -4.89 8.23 20.14
N GLU A 3 -6.03 8.84 19.78
CA GLU A 3 -6.50 9.02 18.37
C GLU A 3 -5.42 9.58 17.43
N SER A 4 -4.55 10.47 17.91
CA SER A 4 -3.44 11.03 17.10
C SER A 4 -2.41 9.98 16.69
N GLN A 5 -2.17 8.95 17.50
CA GLN A 5 -1.24 7.88 17.17
C GLN A 5 -1.79 7.01 16.05
N ASP A 6 -3.08 6.70 16.10
CA ASP A 6 -3.76 5.89 15.07
C ASP A 6 -3.76 6.63 13.72
N LEU A 7 -3.99 7.94 13.73
CA LEU A 7 -3.86 8.80 12.54
C LEU A 7 -2.43 8.76 11.98
N HIS A 8 -1.41 8.94 12.82
CA HIS A 8 -0.02 8.92 12.37
C HIS A 8 0.36 7.56 11.77
N LEU A 9 -0.09 6.46 12.36
CA LEU A 9 0.12 5.11 11.82
C LEU A 9 -0.57 4.91 10.47
N GLN A 10 -1.78 5.46 10.31
CA GLN A 10 -2.51 5.40 9.05
C GLN A 10 -1.79 6.19 7.94
N GLU A 11 -1.30 7.39 8.24
CA GLU A 11 -0.53 8.20 7.30
C GLU A 11 0.79 7.53 6.90
N LEU A 12 1.49 6.94 7.87
CA LEU A 12 2.69 6.12 7.62
C LEU A 12 2.38 4.96 6.68
N ARG A 13 1.34 4.17 6.98
CA ARG A 13 0.93 3.04 6.14
C ARG A 13 0.61 3.49 4.71
N ARG A 14 -0.17 4.57 4.55
CA ARG A 14 -0.50 5.13 3.23
C ARG A 14 0.75 5.52 2.46
N GLY A 15 1.66 6.25 3.10
CA GLY A 15 2.92 6.67 2.48
C GLY A 15 3.79 5.50 2.05
N THR A 16 3.92 4.46 2.89
CA THR A 16 4.72 3.28 2.58
C THR A 16 4.13 2.47 1.42
N VAL A 17 2.80 2.33 1.33
CA VAL A 17 2.16 1.65 0.20
C VAL A 17 2.43 2.40 -1.11
N VAL A 18 2.36 3.73 -1.12
CA VAL A 18 2.71 4.53 -2.32
C VAL A 18 4.15 4.30 -2.74
N LEU A 19 5.10 4.28 -1.80
CA LEU A 19 6.50 4.01 -2.10
C LEU A 19 6.71 2.59 -2.66
N ALA A 20 6.00 1.59 -2.13
CA ALA A 20 6.01 0.23 -2.65
C ALA A 20 5.47 0.18 -4.10
N CYS A 21 4.36 0.87 -4.38
CA CYS A 21 3.82 0.98 -5.75
C CYS A 21 4.84 1.60 -6.71
N LEU A 22 5.51 2.69 -6.32
CA LEU A 22 6.53 3.35 -7.16
C LEU A 22 7.74 2.43 -7.43
N GLN A 23 8.08 1.56 -6.49
CA GLN A 23 9.14 0.57 -6.65
C GLN A 23 8.72 -0.61 -7.55
N LEU A 24 7.46 -1.07 -7.46
CA LEU A 24 6.94 -2.20 -8.25
C LEU A 24 6.56 -1.81 -9.68
N LEU A 25 5.99 -0.61 -9.89
CA LEU A 25 5.52 -0.11 -11.20
C LEU A 25 6.66 0.41 -12.07
N ARG A 26 7.75 -0.37 -12.23
CA ARG A 26 8.83 -0.07 -13.18
C ARG A 26 8.40 -0.28 -14.63
N THR A 27 7.42 -1.16 -14.83
CA THR A 27 6.76 -1.45 -16.11
C THR A 27 5.25 -1.32 -15.94
N PRO A 28 4.51 -0.78 -16.93
CA PRO A 28 3.06 -0.69 -16.85
C PRO A 28 2.43 -2.07 -16.77
N GLY A 29 1.39 -2.22 -15.94
CA GLY A 29 0.67 -3.47 -15.71
C GLY A 29 -0.74 -3.22 -15.19
N TYR A 30 -1.52 -4.29 -15.04
CA TYR A 30 -2.90 -4.20 -14.53
C TYR A 30 -2.92 -4.00 -13.01
N GLY A 31 -3.91 -3.24 -12.52
CA GLY A 31 -4.06 -2.94 -11.10
C GLY A 31 -4.17 -4.19 -10.22
N TYR A 32 -4.84 -5.25 -10.68
CA TYR A 32 -4.92 -6.50 -9.93
C TYR A 32 -3.57 -7.19 -9.74
N GLY A 33 -2.69 -7.15 -10.75
CA GLY A 33 -1.34 -7.70 -10.61
C GLY A 33 -0.50 -6.93 -9.59
N LEU A 34 -0.68 -5.61 -9.53
CA LEU A 34 -0.05 -4.77 -8.50
C LEU A 34 -0.56 -5.13 -7.09
N LEU A 35 -1.86 -5.38 -6.92
CA LEU A 35 -2.43 -5.78 -5.62
C LEU A 35 -1.86 -7.13 -5.15
N GLU A 36 -1.75 -8.12 -6.04
CA GLU A 36 -1.13 -9.41 -5.73
C GLU A 36 0.37 -9.27 -5.37
N ASP A 37 1.10 -8.39 -6.06
CA ASP A 37 2.50 -8.12 -5.74
C ASP A 37 2.64 -7.44 -4.38
N LEU A 38 1.78 -6.47 -4.06
CA LEU A 38 1.77 -5.79 -2.76
C LEU A 38 1.47 -6.77 -1.62
N GLU A 39 0.46 -7.63 -1.78
CA GLU A 39 0.10 -8.64 -0.79
C GLU A 39 1.24 -9.64 -0.55
N ARG A 40 1.91 -10.09 -1.62
CA ARG A 40 3.10 -10.95 -1.52
C ARG A 40 4.26 -10.31 -0.73
N HIS A 41 4.36 -8.99 -0.73
CA HIS A 41 5.36 -8.24 0.02
C HIS A 41 4.86 -7.80 1.41
N GLY A 42 3.68 -8.24 1.85
CA GLY A 42 3.12 -7.95 3.17
C GLY A 42 2.40 -6.61 3.27
N PHE A 43 2.12 -5.95 2.15
CA PHE A 43 1.30 -4.74 2.12
C PHE A 43 -0.17 -5.13 1.99
N ALA A 44 -0.85 -5.25 3.12
CA ALA A 44 -2.29 -5.49 3.13
C ALA A 44 -3.03 -4.29 2.50
N THR A 45 -3.53 -4.49 1.29
CA THR A 45 -4.36 -3.54 0.55
C THR A 45 -5.73 -4.15 0.31
N ASP A 46 -6.79 -3.48 0.75
CA ASP A 46 -8.14 -3.90 0.36
C ASP A 46 -8.36 -3.59 -1.11
N ALA A 47 -8.81 -4.59 -1.86
CA ALA A 47 -9.34 -4.42 -3.20
C ALA A 47 -10.75 -3.85 -3.11
N ASN A 48 -10.89 -2.56 -2.78
CA ASN A 48 -12.18 -1.87 -2.85
C ASN A 48 -12.03 -0.55 -3.61
N THR A 49 -12.95 -0.35 -4.56
CA THR A 49 -13.07 0.73 -5.55
C THR A 49 -12.94 2.14 -4.99
#